data_AF-A0A7V9FEL9-F1
#
_entry.id   AF-A0A7V9FEL9-F1
#
_cell.length_a   1.000
_cell.length_b   1.000
_cell.length_c   1.000
_cell.angle_alpha   90.00
_cell.angle_beta   90.00
_cell.angle_gamma   90.00
#
_symmetry.space_group_name_H-M   'P 1'
#
loop_
_entity.id
_entity.type
_entity.pdbx_description
1 polymer ?
#
loop_
_entity_poly.entity_id
_entity_poly.type
_entity_poly.pdbx_seq_one_letter_code
_entity_poly.pdbx_strand_id
1 'polypeptide(L)'
;MGVRIGLAFNLKPEAPASPAGADPSSPSSSDDSNGRALRADLTQSDLYAEWDEPATIDAVERALSTLGRVYRLEADEMFPARLALVRPDFVFNIAEGLYGPNREGHVPAICEFLGVPCHASDPLTLGLSLDKRRAKEVLAYRGVPTAPFVLAKSPADARKADLPFPLFVK
;
A
#
# COMPACT_ATOMS: atom_id res chain seq x y z
N MET A 1 -17.01 -24.22 17.47
CA MET A 1 -17.02 -23.35 16.27
C MET A 1 -15.58 -23.15 15.86
N GLY A 2 -15.23 -23.35 14.59
CA GLY A 2 -13.89 -23.01 14.09
C GLY A 2 -13.74 -21.50 13.93
N VAL A 3 -12.50 -21.00 14.02
CA VAL A 3 -12.17 -19.58 13.87
C VAL A 3 -12.61 -19.09 12.48
N ARG A 4 -13.17 -17.87 12.41
CA ARG A 4 -13.59 -17.20 11.19
C ARG A 4 -12.54 -16.17 10.80
N ILE A 5 -11.90 -16.35 9.66
CA ILE A 5 -10.75 -15.55 9.22
C ILE A 5 -11.18 -14.74 8.00
N GLY A 6 -11.12 -13.40 8.08
CA GLY A 6 -11.23 -12.56 6.89
C GLY A 6 -9.87 -12.46 6.21
N LEU A 7 -9.74 -12.89 4.95
CA LEU A 7 -8.52 -12.66 4.16
C LEU A 7 -8.71 -11.41 3.32
N ALA A 8 -8.04 -10.32 3.67
CA ALA A 8 -8.10 -9.07 2.92
C ALA A 8 -6.95 -8.97 1.91
N PHE A 9 -7.26 -8.69 0.64
CA PHE A 9 -6.29 -8.70 -0.47
C PHE A 9 -6.67 -7.70 -1.56
N ASN A 10 -5.74 -7.38 -2.46
CA ASN A 10 -6.03 -6.73 -3.73
C ASN A 10 -5.65 -7.67 -4.89
N LEU A 11 -6.60 -7.93 -5.79
CA LEU A 11 -6.36 -8.83 -6.92
C LEU A 11 -5.81 -8.06 -8.11
N LYS A 12 -4.65 -8.47 -8.61
CA LYS A 12 -4.08 -7.90 -9.82
C LYS A 12 -5.04 -8.08 -11.02
N PRO A 13 -5.40 -7.00 -11.73
CA PRO A 13 -6.27 -7.13 -12.89
C PRO A 13 -5.57 -7.91 -14.00
N GLU A 14 -6.34 -8.70 -14.75
CA GLU A 14 -5.84 -9.31 -15.97
C GLU A 14 -5.36 -8.21 -16.93
N ALA A 15 -4.13 -8.33 -17.43
CA ALA A 15 -3.61 -7.36 -18.40
C ALA A 15 -4.55 -7.33 -19.61
N PRO A 16 -5.06 -6.15 -20.04
CA PRO A 16 -5.75 -6.08 -21.31
C PRO A 16 -4.76 -6.50 -22.41
N ALA A 17 -5.24 -7.26 -23.40
CA ALA A 17 -4.49 -7.48 -24.63
C ALA A 17 -4.07 -6.10 -25.17
N SER A 18 -2.76 -5.84 -25.24
CA SER A 18 -2.23 -4.55 -25.67
C SER A 18 -2.86 -4.16 -27.00
N PRO A 19 -3.62 -3.05 -27.11
CA PRO A 19 -3.95 -2.51 -28.40
C PRO A 19 -2.63 -2.00 -29.00
N ALA A 20 -2.20 -2.62 -30.09
CA ALA A 20 -1.06 -2.14 -30.85
C ALA A 20 -1.36 -0.70 -31.32
N GLY A 21 -0.59 0.27 -30.81
CA GLY A 21 -0.57 1.64 -31.30
C GLY A 21 -1.34 2.65 -30.45
N ALA A 22 -0.64 3.31 -29.53
CA ALA A 22 -1.02 4.63 -29.03
C ALA A 22 0.22 5.53 -29.05
N ASP A 23 0.09 6.66 -29.75
CA ASP A 23 1.16 7.61 -30.09
C ASP A 23 1.69 8.36 -28.84
N PRO A 24 3.02 8.49 -28.63
CA PRO A 24 3.60 9.02 -27.39
C PRO A 24 3.68 10.56 -27.33
N SER A 25 3.06 11.30 -28.26
CA SER A 25 3.18 12.76 -28.30
C SER A 25 1.87 13.46 -27.94
N SER A 26 1.67 13.72 -26.64
CA SER A 26 0.78 14.80 -26.18
C SER A 26 1.31 15.35 -24.84
N PRO A 27 1.54 16.67 -24.73
CA PRO A 27 2.09 17.25 -23.50
C PRO A 27 0.97 17.51 -22.49
N SER A 28 1.09 16.99 -21.27
CA SER A 28 0.28 17.45 -20.15
C SER A 28 1.00 18.60 -19.43
N SER A 29 0.36 19.76 -19.46
CA SER A 29 0.77 20.97 -18.75
C SER A 29 0.62 20.82 -17.24
N SER A 30 1.53 21.51 -16.55
CA SER A 30 1.70 21.65 -15.10
C SER A 30 0.45 22.02 -14.31
N ASP A 31 0.41 21.46 -13.10
CA ASP A 31 0.19 22.12 -11.80
C ASP A 31 -0.91 21.41 -10.99
N ASP A 32 -0.51 20.55 -10.05
CA ASP A 32 -1.28 20.40 -8.81
C ASP A 32 -0.47 19.78 -7.67
N SER A 33 -0.32 20.61 -6.64
CA SER A 33 0.19 20.27 -5.32
C SER A 33 -0.76 19.32 -4.57
N ASN A 34 -0.18 18.43 -3.74
CA ASN A 34 -0.82 17.47 -2.83
C ASN A 34 -1.33 16.14 -3.42
N GLY A 35 -0.52 15.09 -3.24
CA GLY A 35 -0.96 13.80 -2.66
C GLY A 35 -2.06 12.98 -3.34
N ARG A 36 -2.47 13.32 -4.56
CA ARG A 36 -3.63 12.69 -5.24
C ARG A 36 -3.46 12.44 -6.73
N ALA A 37 -2.33 12.79 -7.33
CA ALA A 37 -2.13 12.49 -8.74
C ALA A 37 -2.09 10.96 -8.94
N LEU A 38 -3.08 10.44 -9.67
CA LEU A 38 -2.97 9.17 -10.39
C LEU A 38 -1.57 9.12 -10.98
N ARG A 39 -0.80 8.06 -10.69
CA ARG A 39 0.47 7.82 -11.37
C ARG A 39 0.18 7.42 -12.82
N ALA A 40 -0.22 8.40 -13.61
CA ALA A 40 -0.55 8.27 -15.03
C ALA A 40 0.72 8.05 -15.88
N ASP A 41 1.90 8.21 -15.28
CA ASP A 41 3.22 8.03 -15.86
C ASP A 41 3.72 6.58 -15.77
N LEU A 42 3.08 5.72 -14.98
CA LEU A 42 3.49 4.33 -14.82
C LEU A 42 2.85 3.42 -15.88
N THR A 43 3.60 2.39 -16.29
CA THR A 43 3.04 1.30 -17.06
C THR A 43 1.97 0.57 -16.23
N GLN A 44 0.97 -0.05 -16.88
CA GLN A 44 -0.04 -0.83 -16.15
C GLN A 44 0.59 -1.93 -15.28
N SER A 45 1.71 -2.51 -15.68
CA SER A 45 2.43 -3.51 -14.90
C SER A 45 2.97 -2.94 -13.58
N ASP A 46 3.54 -1.73 -13.62
CA ASP A 46 4.11 -1.10 -12.42
C ASP A 46 3.03 -0.55 -11.49
N LEU A 47 1.87 -0.19 -12.04
CA LEU A 47 0.74 0.31 -11.25
C LEU A 47 0.24 -0.71 -10.24
N TYR A 48 0.22 -1.99 -10.61
CA TYR A 48 -0.28 -3.09 -9.77
C TYR A 48 0.85 -3.98 -9.24
N ALA A 49 2.07 -3.44 -9.09
CA ALA A 49 3.21 -4.19 -8.60
C ALA A 49 3.00 -4.76 -7.18
N GLU A 50 2.24 -4.03 -6.35
CA GLU A 50 1.93 -4.41 -4.97
C GLU A 50 0.65 -5.26 -4.84
N TRP A 51 -0.01 -5.60 -5.95
CA TRP A 51 -1.24 -6.42 -5.93
C TRP A 51 -0.92 -7.88 -6.22
N ASP A 52 -1.72 -8.77 -5.63
CA ASP A 52 -1.44 -10.19 -5.64
C ASP A 52 -2.00 -10.90 -6.88
N GLU A 53 -1.23 -11.87 -7.38
CA GLU A 53 -1.71 -12.85 -8.36
C GLU A 53 -2.71 -13.82 -7.69
N PRO A 54 -3.68 -14.37 -8.45
CA PRO A 54 -4.64 -15.35 -7.91
C PRO A 54 -3.98 -16.51 -7.16
N ALA A 55 -2.84 -16.99 -7.66
CA ALA A 55 -2.10 -18.10 -7.05
C ALA A 55 -1.58 -17.78 -5.64
N THR A 56 -1.22 -16.53 -5.37
CA THR A 56 -0.78 -16.07 -4.04
C THR A 56 -1.97 -16.06 -3.08
N ILE A 57 -3.10 -15.47 -3.49
CA ILE A 57 -4.33 -15.42 -2.69
C ILE A 57 -4.80 -16.83 -2.36
N ASP A 58 -4.79 -17.74 -3.34
CA ASP A 58 -5.15 -19.15 -3.16
C ASP A 58 -4.20 -19.86 -2.18
N ALA A 59 -2.90 -19.56 -2.25
CA ALA A 59 -1.90 -20.16 -1.35
C ALA A 59 -2.11 -19.72 0.10
N VAL A 60 -2.37 -18.43 0.32
CA VAL A 60 -2.64 -17.87 1.65
C VAL A 60 -3.97 -18.42 2.19
N GLU A 61 -5.02 -18.47 1.39
CA GLU A 61 -6.28 -19.10 1.81
C GLU A 61 -6.09 -20.57 2.19
N ARG A 62 -5.38 -21.36 1.38
CA ARG A 62 -5.11 -22.77 1.69
C ARG A 62 -4.39 -22.94 3.03
N ALA A 63 -3.40 -22.09 3.31
CA ALA A 63 -2.68 -22.12 4.58
C ALA A 63 -3.60 -21.76 5.76
N LEU A 64 -4.36 -20.67 5.66
CA LEU A 64 -5.29 -20.22 6.72
C LEU A 64 -6.46 -21.19 6.94
N SER A 65 -6.89 -21.90 5.89
CA SER A 65 -7.98 -22.88 5.95
C SER A 65 -7.66 -24.07 6.85
N THR A 66 -6.38 -24.31 7.17
CA THR A 66 -5.98 -25.33 8.15
C THR A 66 -6.34 -24.95 9.59
N LEU A 67 -6.57 -23.66 9.86
CA LEU A 67 -6.86 -23.10 11.19
C LEU A 67 -8.34 -22.76 11.38
N GLY A 68 -9.06 -22.48 10.29
CA GLY A 68 -10.43 -21.99 10.38
C GLY A 68 -11.09 -21.76 9.02
N ARG A 69 -12.30 -21.21 9.05
CA ARG A 69 -13.04 -20.87 7.85
C ARG A 69 -12.57 -19.51 7.33
N VAL A 70 -12.06 -19.49 6.10
CA VAL A 70 -11.62 -18.27 5.42
C VAL A 70 -12.78 -17.61 4.66
N TYR A 71 -12.82 -16.27 4.71
CA TYR A 71 -13.70 -15.42 3.92
C TYR A 71 -12.82 -14.46 3.13
N ARG A 72 -12.79 -14.60 1.80
CA ARG A 72 -12.11 -13.67 0.90
C ARG A 72 -12.80 -12.30 0.94
N LEU A 73 -12.05 -11.26 1.24
CA LEU A 73 -12.51 -9.87 1.35
C LEU A 73 -11.61 -8.97 0.51
N GLU A 74 -11.93 -8.80 -0.77
CA GLU A 74 -11.16 -7.87 -1.63
C GLU A 74 -11.18 -6.44 -1.04
N ALA A 75 -10.06 -5.73 -1.07
CA ALA A 75 -9.89 -4.40 -0.50
C ALA A 75 -10.27 -3.30 -1.51
N ASP A 76 -11.53 -3.34 -1.93
CA ASP A 76 -12.18 -2.34 -2.80
C ASP A 76 -13.13 -1.43 -1.99
N GLU A 77 -13.91 -0.61 -2.69
CA GLU A 77 -14.94 0.27 -2.11
C GLU A 77 -16.06 -0.45 -1.32
N MET A 78 -16.30 -1.72 -1.61
CA MET A 78 -17.29 -2.56 -0.95
C MET A 78 -16.72 -3.32 0.25
N PHE A 79 -15.41 -3.24 0.50
CA PHE A 79 -14.75 -3.87 1.65
C PHE A 79 -15.43 -3.54 2.99
N PRO A 80 -15.76 -2.26 3.34
CA PRO A 80 -16.41 -1.95 4.61
C PRO A 80 -17.75 -2.67 4.78
N ALA A 81 -18.56 -2.72 3.73
CA ALA A 81 -19.86 -3.37 3.75
C ALA A 81 -19.73 -4.89 3.89
N ARG A 82 -18.81 -5.51 3.16
CA ARG A 82 -18.54 -6.96 3.26
C ARG A 82 -17.98 -7.33 4.62
N LEU A 83 -17.08 -6.52 5.18
CA LEU A 83 -16.52 -6.76 6.52
C LEU A 83 -17.60 -6.66 7.60
N ALA A 84 -18.49 -5.65 7.51
CA ALA A 84 -19.61 -5.48 8.42
C ALA A 84 -20.64 -6.62 8.33
N LEU A 85 -20.82 -7.22 7.15
CA LEU A 85 -21.69 -8.37 6.94
C LEU A 85 -21.06 -9.67 7.45
N VAL A 86 -19.80 -9.91 7.10
CA VAL A 86 -19.10 -11.15 7.45
C VAL A 86 -18.79 -11.21 8.94
N ARG A 87 -18.29 -10.12 9.56
CA ARG A 87 -17.88 -10.09 10.97
C ARG A 87 -16.98 -11.29 11.33
N PRO A 88 -15.80 -11.44 10.69
CA PRO A 88 -14.85 -12.49 11.06
C PRO A 88 -14.31 -12.23 12.47
N ASP A 89 -13.69 -13.25 13.08
CA ASP A 89 -13.06 -13.11 14.40
C ASP A 89 -11.81 -12.22 14.33
N PHE A 90 -11.11 -12.25 13.19
CA PHE A 90 -10.05 -11.30 12.83
C PHE A 90 -9.87 -11.23 11.31
N VAL A 91 -9.13 -10.22 10.84
CA VAL A 91 -8.72 -10.06 9.45
C VAL A 91 -7.22 -10.33 9.31
N PHE A 92 -6.85 -11.28 8.44
CA PHE A 92 -5.51 -11.46 7.91
C PHE A 92 -5.34 -10.55 6.68
N ASN A 93 -4.66 -9.42 6.85
CA ASN A 93 -4.47 -8.43 5.78
C ASN A 93 -3.19 -8.68 4.99
N ILE A 94 -3.32 -8.78 3.67
CA ILE A 94 -2.23 -8.69 2.68
C ILE A 94 -2.51 -7.60 1.63
N ALA A 95 -3.58 -6.82 1.80
CA ALA A 95 -3.97 -5.79 0.85
C ALA A 95 -3.04 -4.56 0.93
N GLU A 96 -2.65 -4.07 -0.25
CA GLU A 96 -2.02 -2.77 -0.44
C GLU A 96 -2.91 -1.90 -1.33
N GLY A 97 -3.50 -0.86 -0.75
CA GLY A 97 -4.29 0.10 -1.52
C GLY A 97 -3.47 0.73 -2.65
N LEU A 98 -4.13 1.20 -3.70
CA LEU A 98 -3.44 1.75 -4.87
C LEU A 98 -2.98 3.22 -4.67
N TYR A 99 -3.71 3.98 -3.87
CA TYR A 99 -3.57 5.44 -3.80
C TYR A 99 -3.37 5.96 -2.39
N GLY A 100 -2.68 7.11 -2.33
CA GLY A 100 -2.51 7.89 -1.11
C GLY A 100 -1.32 7.46 -0.25
N PRO A 101 -0.90 8.33 0.69
CA PRO A 101 0.25 8.07 1.56
C PRO A 101 0.00 6.99 2.62
N ASN A 102 -1.25 6.57 2.82
CA ASN A 102 -1.66 5.61 3.86
C ASN A 102 -2.22 4.31 3.24
N ARG A 103 -1.83 3.99 2.00
CA ARG A 103 -2.50 2.97 1.20
C ARG A 103 -2.51 1.57 1.82
N GLU A 104 -1.47 1.23 2.59
CA GLU A 104 -1.38 -0.01 3.38
C GLU A 104 -2.23 0.03 4.65
N GLY A 105 -2.50 1.23 5.18
CA GLY A 105 -3.27 1.45 6.40
C GLY A 105 -4.80 1.45 6.21
N HIS A 106 -5.31 1.40 4.98
CA HIS A 106 -6.75 1.48 4.70
C HIS A 106 -7.56 0.34 5.33
N VAL A 107 -7.17 -0.91 5.07
CA VAL A 107 -7.84 -2.09 5.64
C VAL A 107 -7.80 -2.10 7.17
N PRO A 108 -6.64 -1.97 7.83
CA PRO A 108 -6.61 -1.98 9.29
C PRO A 108 -7.39 -0.80 9.89
N ALA A 109 -7.46 0.37 9.24
CA ALA A 109 -8.26 1.49 9.73
C ALA A 109 -9.76 1.21 9.69
N ILE A 110 -10.24 0.56 8.63
CA ILE A 110 -11.64 0.13 8.51
C ILE A 110 -11.94 -0.98 9.54
N CYS A 111 -11.01 -1.91 9.74
CA CYS A 111 -11.13 -2.95 10.75
C CYS A 111 -11.21 -2.37 12.17
N GLU A 112 -10.33 -1.42 12.51
CA GLU A 112 -10.32 -0.69 13.78
C GLU A 112 -11.64 0.05 13.99
N PHE A 113 -12.13 0.76 12.97
CA PHE A 113 -13.40 1.47 13.02
C PHE A 113 -14.60 0.54 13.26
N LEU A 114 -14.60 -0.66 12.68
CA LEU A 114 -15.66 -1.66 12.84
C LEU A 114 -15.47 -2.57 14.07
N GLY A 115 -14.40 -2.36 14.85
CA GLY A 115 -14.08 -3.18 16.02
C GLY A 115 -13.76 -4.64 15.67
N VAL A 116 -13.15 -4.88 14.50
CA VAL A 116 -12.66 -6.20 14.08
C VAL A 116 -11.13 -6.20 14.21
N PRO A 117 -10.52 -7.13 14.95
CA PRO A 117 -9.06 -7.22 15.04
C PRO A 117 -8.43 -7.45 13.67
N CYS A 118 -7.37 -6.71 13.34
CA CYS A 118 -6.57 -6.93 12.14
C CYS A 118 -5.18 -7.43 12.54
N HIS A 119 -4.67 -8.43 11.80
CA HIS A 119 -3.31 -8.92 11.92
C HIS A 119 -2.29 -7.83 11.51
N ALA A 120 -1.09 -7.93 12.09
CA ALA A 120 0.06 -7.07 11.88
C ALA A 120 -0.10 -5.65 12.46
N SER A 121 0.53 -4.67 11.81
CA SER A 121 0.66 -3.31 12.29
C SER A 121 -0.66 -2.54 12.24
N ASP A 122 -0.85 -1.64 13.19
CA ASP A 122 -1.95 -0.68 13.19
C ASP A 122 -1.81 0.37 12.06
N PRO A 123 -2.87 1.14 11.74
CA PRO A 123 -2.86 2.12 10.65
C PRO A 123 -1.82 3.22 10.82
N LEU A 124 -1.56 3.67 12.05
CA LEU A 124 -0.58 4.74 12.33
C LEU A 124 0.83 4.22 12.05
N THR A 125 1.14 3.02 12.52
CA THR A 125 2.42 2.35 12.31
C THR A 125 2.67 2.15 10.81
N LEU A 126 1.68 1.66 10.07
CA LEU A 126 1.78 1.47 8.61
C LEU A 126 1.97 2.80 7.87
N GLY A 127 1.18 3.83 8.20
CA GLY A 127 1.34 5.16 7.61
C GLY A 127 2.72 5.76 7.89
N LEU A 128 3.25 5.56 9.10
CA LEU A 128 4.58 6.01 9.47
C LEU A 128 5.68 5.24 8.72
N SER A 129 5.58 3.91 8.60
CA SER A 129 6.59 3.11 7.90
C SER A 129 6.62 3.39 6.40
N LEU A 130 5.50 3.82 5.83
CA LEU A 130 5.39 4.11 4.41
C LEU A 130 6.02 5.45 4.01
N ASP A 131 5.94 6.46 4.88
CA ASP A 131 6.67 7.71 4.73
C ASP A 131 8.10 7.56 5.29
N LYS A 132 9.04 7.20 4.41
CA LYS A 132 10.48 7.04 4.76
C LYS A 132 11.06 8.24 5.48
N ARG A 133 10.62 9.46 5.16
CA ARG A 133 11.10 10.66 5.84
C ARG A 133 10.58 10.69 7.28
N ARG A 134 9.27 10.53 7.47
CA ARG A 134 8.66 10.53 8.81
C ARG A 134 9.19 9.40 9.67
N ALA A 135 9.36 8.21 9.10
CA ALA A 135 10.01 7.09 9.79
C ALA A 135 11.41 7.50 10.29
N LYS A 136 12.25 8.09 9.43
CA LYS A 136 13.62 8.52 9.80
C LYS A 136 13.62 9.63 10.86
N GLU A 137 12.69 10.58 10.80
CA GLU A 137 12.51 11.61 11.84
C GLU A 137 12.21 10.97 13.20
N VAL A 138 11.29 10.00 13.26
CA VAL A 138 10.93 9.29 14.51
C VAL A 138 12.09 8.44 15.02
N LEU A 139 12.77 7.70 14.15
CA LEU A 139 13.93 6.88 14.52
C LEU A 139 15.04 7.75 15.12
N ALA A 140 15.40 8.86 14.47
CA ALA A 140 16.41 9.79 14.95
C ALA A 140 16.02 10.40 16.31
N TYR A 141 14.77 10.84 16.47
CA TYR A 141 14.27 11.37 17.74
C TYR A 141 14.39 10.36 18.90
N ARG A 142 14.22 9.07 18.60
CA ARG A 142 14.33 7.97 19.59
C ARG A 142 15.76 7.45 19.75
N GLY A 143 16.76 8.05 19.10
CA GLY A 143 18.15 7.60 19.17
C GLY A 143 18.42 6.29 18.41
N VAL A 144 17.50 5.84 17.55
CA VAL A 144 17.73 4.70 16.67
C VAL A 144 18.56 5.17 15.48
N PRO A 145 19.73 4.56 15.20
CA PRO A 145 20.60 5.01 14.11
C PRO A 145 19.88 5.01 12.75
N THR A 146 19.98 6.14 12.04
CA THR A 146 19.52 6.27 10.66
C THR A 146 20.49 7.18 9.90
N ALA A 147 20.71 6.90 8.61
CA ALA A 147 21.62 7.71 7.80
C ALA A 147 21.15 9.19 7.74
N PRO A 148 22.06 10.18 7.80
CA PRO A 148 21.74 11.56 7.49
C PRO A 148 21.01 11.66 6.15
N PHE A 149 20.04 12.57 6.06
CA PHE A 149 19.21 12.68 4.87
C PHE A 149 18.73 14.11 4.69
N VAL A 150 18.38 14.44 3.45
CA VAL A 150 17.69 15.68 3.10
C VAL A 150 16.42 15.32 2.32
N LEU A 151 15.36 16.11 2.49
CA LEU A 151 14.21 16.05 1.60
C LEU A 151 14.43 17.06 0.47
N ALA A 152 14.59 16.56 -0.75
CA ALA A 152 14.63 17.40 -1.94
C ALA A 152 13.29 17.32 -2.67
N LYS A 153 12.59 18.45 -2.82
CA LYS A 153 11.34 18.53 -3.60
C LYS A 153 11.58 18.99 -5.04
N SER A 154 12.78 19.50 -5.31
CA SER A 154 13.22 19.95 -6.62
C SER A 154 14.70 19.60 -6.85
N PRO A 155 15.17 19.59 -8.11
CA PRO A 155 16.59 19.47 -8.39
C PRO A 155 17.44 20.58 -7.74
N ALA A 156 16.86 21.76 -7.51
CA ALA A 156 17.53 22.84 -6.82
C ALA A 156 17.74 22.53 -5.33
N ASP A 157 16.79 21.86 -4.67
CA ASP A 157 16.95 21.40 -3.28
C ASP A 157 18.02 20.31 -3.20
N ALA A 158 18.02 19.37 -4.14
CA ALA A 158 19.00 18.30 -4.20
C ALA A 158 20.44 18.84 -4.35
N ARG A 159 20.63 19.89 -5.16
CA ARG A 159 21.94 20.55 -5.32
C ARG A 159 22.44 21.29 -4.07
N LYS A 160 21.55 21.57 -3.10
CA LYS A 160 21.90 22.19 -1.81
C LYS A 160 22.22 21.14 -0.74
N ALA A 161 22.15 19.85 -1.05
CA ALA A 161 22.43 18.79 -0.10
C ALA A 161 23.90 18.81 0.32
N ASP A 162 24.14 19.13 1.59
CA ASP A 162 25.47 19.09 2.20
C ASP A 162 25.73 17.71 2.82
N LEU A 163 25.84 16.69 1.96
CA LEU A 163 26.11 15.31 2.35
C LEU A 163 27.24 14.73 1.48
N PRO A 164 28.18 13.96 2.05
CA PRO A 164 29.29 13.39 1.30
C PRO A 164 28.81 12.32 0.32
N PHE A 165 29.39 12.32 -0.89
CA PHE A 165 29.15 11.27 -1.88
C PHE A 165 29.86 9.96 -1.51
N PRO A 166 29.33 8.79 -1.93
CA PRO A 166 28.12 8.62 -2.76
C PRO A 166 26.80 8.77 -1.98
N LEU A 167 25.73 9.15 -2.69
CA LEU A 167 24.37 9.30 -2.14
C LEU A 167 23.38 8.31 -2.78
N PHE A 168 22.36 7.91 -2.02
CA PHE A 168 21.21 7.13 -2.51
C PHE A 168 19.98 8.03 -2.67
N VAL A 169 19.33 7.97 -3.83
CA VAL A 169 18.04 8.61 -4.09
C VAL A 169 16.95 7.54 -4.07
N LYS A 170 15.84 7.83 -3.41
CA LYS A 170 14.73 6.89 -3.17
C LYS A 170 13.42 7.62 -2.89
#